data_AF-A0A6S6XYM8-F1
#
_entry.id   AF-A0A6S6XYM8-F1
#
_cell.length_a   1.000
_cell.length_b   1.000
_cell.length_c   1.000
_cell.angle_alpha   90.00
_cell.angle_beta   90.00
_cell.angle_gamma   90.00
#
_symmetry.space_group_name_H-M   'P 1'
#
loop_
_entity.id
_entity.type
_entity.pdbx_description
1 polymer ?
#
loop_
_entity_poly.entity_id
_entity_poly.type
_entity_poly.pdbx_seq_one_letter_code
_entity_poly.pdbx_strand_id
1 'polypeptide(L)'
;MITQGQLNTGYSMSTLHSELKRLYFLPDQHGYGPCCDLDDGSYGPDLGVLTPEVLAPSLAGGNRVAINLVSSAGTVRTLAICFEKGADWEQVAKLYAGTQAMALPAPALAVSGISGYQLWFSLVDPIPVVQAQQFFYGLSRQYLADTDLCRLRCCPDIPGIDNSLSCLIDLVPAFQEATQRWSAFIDPGLGSLFIDEPGLEMVPNMAGQADILAGVDSIKAGDFQRALSRLQVADSSDAQIPERSSGMTGEGAGAHHMTGHQYRDPESFLMVVMNDPACHLTHRIEAAKALLPYIKKTPNP
;
A
#
# COMPACT_ATOMS: atom_id res chain seq x y z
N MET A 1 -4.84 29.06 -34.03
CA MET A 1 -6.21 29.06 -33.48
C MET A 1 -6.34 27.78 -32.67
N ILE A 2 -6.37 27.87 -31.35
CA ILE A 2 -6.57 26.71 -30.48
C ILE A 2 -8.07 26.39 -30.53
N THR A 3 -8.42 25.18 -30.95
CA THR A 3 -9.82 24.75 -31.10
C THR A 3 -10.47 24.65 -29.72
N GLN A 4 -11.75 25.01 -29.56
CA GLN A 4 -12.47 24.94 -28.27
C GLN A 4 -12.38 23.56 -27.59
N GLY A 5 -12.29 22.48 -28.38
CA GLY A 5 -12.04 21.13 -27.86
C GLY A 5 -10.70 20.97 -27.14
N GLN A 6 -9.63 21.61 -27.63
CA GLN A 6 -8.31 21.56 -26.97
C GLN A 6 -8.27 22.40 -25.68
N LEU A 7 -9.01 23.52 -25.64
CA LEU A 7 -9.14 24.33 -24.43
C LEU A 7 -9.89 23.58 -23.33
N ASN A 8 -10.96 22.87 -23.68
CA ASN A 8 -11.76 22.11 -22.70
C ASN A 8 -10.98 20.92 -22.12
N THR A 9 -10.24 20.20 -22.96
CA THR A 9 -9.36 19.11 -22.51
C THR A 9 -8.23 19.61 -21.61
N GLY A 10 -7.61 20.75 -21.94
CA GLY A 10 -6.57 21.36 -21.09
C GLY A 10 -7.11 21.80 -19.73
N TYR A 11 -8.34 22.34 -19.68
CA TYR A 11 -9.00 22.72 -18.43
C TYR A 11 -9.28 21.50 -17.54
N SER A 12 -9.90 20.44 -18.07
CA SER A 12 -10.20 19.22 -17.31
C SER A 12 -8.94 18.54 -16.77
N MET A 13 -7.85 18.54 -17.53
CA MET A 13 -6.55 18.04 -17.10
C MET A 13 -5.95 18.86 -15.96
N SER A 14 -6.06 20.19 -16.02
CA SER A 14 -5.60 21.07 -14.94
C SER A 14 -6.41 20.88 -13.66
N THR A 15 -7.72 20.63 -13.77
CA THR A 15 -8.57 20.34 -12.61
C THR A 15 -8.17 19.00 -11.97
N LEU A 16 -7.97 17.95 -12.77
CA LEU A 16 -7.50 16.66 -12.27
C LEU A 16 -6.14 16.77 -11.56
N HIS A 17 -5.18 17.47 -12.15
CA HIS A 17 -3.88 17.73 -11.51
C HIS A 17 -4.05 18.46 -10.16
N SER A 18 -4.97 19.43 -10.09
CA SER A 18 -5.23 20.17 -8.85
C SER A 18 -5.79 19.27 -7.75
N GLU A 19 -6.69 18.34 -8.08
CA GLU A 19 -7.24 17.37 -7.13
C GLU A 19 -6.20 16.33 -6.69
N LEU A 20 -5.40 15.80 -7.63
CA LEU A 20 -4.27 14.93 -7.32
C LEU A 20 -3.26 15.63 -6.41
N LYS A 21 -2.97 16.91 -6.66
CA LYS A 21 -2.10 17.71 -5.80
C LYS A 21 -2.69 17.94 -4.42
N ARG A 22 -3.98 18.27 -4.34
CA ARG A 22 -4.70 18.49 -3.07
C ARG A 22 -4.61 17.26 -2.17
N LEU A 23 -4.83 16.09 -2.76
CA LEU A 23 -4.96 14.84 -2.03
C LEU A 23 -3.63 14.11 -1.82
N TYR A 24 -2.79 14.00 -2.85
CA TYR A 24 -1.75 12.98 -2.90
C TYR A 24 -0.32 13.49 -3.03
N PHE A 25 -0.12 14.72 -3.49
CA PHE A 25 1.24 15.22 -3.73
C PHE A 25 1.85 15.83 -2.47
N LEU A 26 3.15 15.59 -2.31
CA LEU A 26 4.00 16.36 -1.41
C LEU A 26 4.21 17.79 -1.97
N PRO A 27 4.61 18.77 -1.13
CA PRO A 27 4.78 20.17 -1.55
C PRO A 27 5.68 20.39 -2.77
N ASP A 28 6.69 19.54 -2.96
CA ASP A 28 7.60 19.52 -4.11
C ASP A 28 7.61 18.12 -4.76
N GLN A 29 6.42 17.60 -5.07
CA GLN A 29 6.31 16.26 -5.65
C GLN A 29 6.98 16.19 -7.01
N HIS A 30 7.93 15.26 -7.16
CA HIS A 30 8.53 14.91 -8.43
C HIS A 30 7.84 13.70 -9.06
N GLY A 31 7.84 13.68 -10.40
CA GLY A 31 7.41 12.55 -11.19
C GLY A 31 8.60 11.75 -11.70
N TYR A 32 8.43 10.44 -11.81
CA TYR A 32 9.45 9.54 -12.35
C TYR A 32 8.87 8.78 -13.54
N GLY A 33 9.63 8.68 -14.63
CA GLY A 33 9.22 7.92 -15.80
C GLY A 33 9.29 6.41 -15.57
N PRO A 34 8.79 5.59 -16.51
CA PRO A 34 9.08 4.16 -16.51
C PRO A 34 10.58 3.93 -16.73
N CYS A 35 11.16 2.91 -16.12
CA CYS A 35 12.57 2.60 -16.32
C CYS A 35 12.79 1.99 -17.70
N CYS A 36 13.83 2.46 -18.39
CA CYS A 36 14.32 1.84 -19.61
C CYS A 36 15.09 0.58 -19.21
N ASP A 37 14.55 -0.60 -19.52
CA ASP A 37 15.28 -1.87 -19.69
C ASP A 37 16.06 -2.45 -18.49
N LEU A 38 15.71 -2.12 -17.24
CA LEU A 38 16.19 -2.85 -16.07
C LEU A 38 15.00 -3.38 -15.27
N ASP A 39 14.80 -4.69 -15.31
CA ASP A 39 13.84 -5.49 -14.53
C ASP A 39 14.20 -5.54 -13.02
N ASP A 40 14.85 -4.47 -12.54
CA ASP A 40 15.35 -4.28 -11.17
C ASP A 40 14.37 -3.47 -10.30
N GLY A 41 13.17 -3.17 -10.82
CA GLY A 41 12.18 -2.37 -10.11
C GLY A 41 12.58 -0.90 -9.90
N SER A 42 13.70 -0.45 -10.48
CA SER A 42 14.05 0.97 -10.51
C SER A 42 12.99 1.73 -11.30
N TYR A 43 12.69 2.96 -10.89
CA TYR A 43 11.93 3.89 -11.72
C TYR A 43 12.89 4.65 -12.64
N GLY A 44 12.36 5.15 -13.74
CA GLY A 44 13.09 5.87 -14.76
C GLY A 44 13.55 7.27 -14.33
N PRO A 45 13.99 8.11 -15.27
CA PRO A 45 14.56 9.41 -14.94
C PRO A 45 13.56 10.29 -14.17
N ASP A 46 14.09 11.11 -13.26
CA ASP A 46 13.35 12.20 -12.63
C ASP A 46 12.86 13.16 -13.72
N LEU A 47 11.54 13.28 -13.85
CA LEU A 47 10.86 14.15 -14.80
C LEU A 47 10.72 15.58 -14.27
N GLY A 48 11.16 15.83 -13.03
CA GLY A 48 11.04 17.09 -12.32
C GLY A 48 9.71 17.23 -11.57
N VAL A 49 9.45 18.46 -11.11
CA VAL A 49 8.23 18.80 -10.36
C VAL A 49 7.00 18.51 -11.20
N LEU A 50 6.02 17.84 -10.60
CA LEU A 50 4.76 17.51 -11.26
C LEU A 50 3.94 18.76 -11.55
N THR A 51 3.99 19.19 -12.81
CA THR A 51 3.09 20.18 -13.37
C THR A 51 2.07 19.50 -14.30
N PRO A 52 0.97 20.19 -14.66
CA PRO A 52 0.03 19.67 -15.65
C PRO A 52 0.70 19.31 -16.97
N GLU A 53 1.74 20.04 -17.40
CA GLU A 53 2.47 19.73 -18.64
C GLU A 53 3.27 18.43 -18.54
N VAL A 54 3.85 18.11 -17.38
CA VAL A 54 4.57 16.85 -17.15
C VAL A 54 3.61 15.67 -17.12
N LEU A 55 2.40 15.84 -16.55
CA LEU A 55 1.39 14.78 -16.54
C LEU A 55 0.66 14.62 -17.88
N ALA A 56 0.66 15.65 -18.73
CA ALA A 56 -0.16 15.67 -19.93
C ALA A 56 0.06 14.48 -20.87
N PRO A 57 1.32 14.07 -21.18
CA PRO A 57 1.57 12.89 -21.99
C PRO A 57 1.02 11.61 -21.37
N SER A 58 1.14 11.44 -20.05
CA SER A 58 0.69 10.26 -19.33
C SER A 58 -0.83 10.08 -19.41
N LEU A 59 -1.56 11.16 -19.16
CA LEU A 59 -3.01 11.21 -19.22
C LEU A 59 -3.55 11.08 -20.66
N ALA A 60 -2.71 11.34 -21.67
CA ALA A 60 -3.03 11.12 -23.08
C ALA A 60 -2.64 9.72 -23.59
N GLY A 61 -2.11 8.84 -22.71
CA GLY A 61 -1.80 7.44 -23.02
C GLY A 61 -0.35 7.23 -23.45
N GLY A 62 0.51 8.22 -23.23
CA GLY A 62 1.95 8.09 -23.34
C GLY A 62 2.57 7.52 -22.06
N ASN A 63 3.80 7.92 -21.78
CA ASN A 63 4.58 7.34 -20.69
C ASN A 63 3.91 7.51 -19.33
N ARG A 64 3.88 6.43 -18.54
CA ARG A 64 3.42 6.47 -17.15
C ARG A 64 4.28 7.41 -16.31
N VAL A 65 3.67 7.95 -15.27
CA VAL A 65 4.38 8.76 -14.27
C VAL A 65 4.15 8.14 -12.91
N ALA A 66 5.24 7.85 -12.20
CA ALA A 66 5.21 7.40 -10.82
C ALA A 66 5.58 8.53 -9.86
N ILE A 67 5.12 8.42 -8.63
CA ILE A 67 5.39 9.39 -7.55
C ILE A 67 5.96 8.70 -6.32
N ASN A 68 6.92 9.36 -5.68
CA ASN A 68 7.44 8.91 -4.39
C ASN A 68 6.49 9.40 -3.29
N LEU A 69 5.93 8.48 -2.52
CA LEU A 69 5.02 8.79 -1.41
C LEU A 69 5.75 9.25 -0.14
N VAL A 70 7.07 9.07 -0.07
CA VAL A 70 7.92 9.38 1.07
C VAL A 70 8.72 10.65 0.79
N SER A 71 8.56 11.63 1.66
CA SER A 71 9.37 12.85 1.64
C SER A 71 10.82 12.57 2.06
N SER A 72 11.72 13.49 1.73
CA SER A 72 13.11 13.46 2.22
C SER A 72 13.23 13.44 3.76
N ALA A 73 12.20 13.88 4.47
CA ALA A 73 12.12 13.82 5.93
C ALA A 73 11.61 12.46 6.48
N GLY A 74 11.35 11.47 5.62
CA GLY A 74 10.83 10.16 6.05
C GLY A 74 9.36 10.20 6.50
N THR A 75 8.61 11.19 6.03
CA THR A 75 7.16 11.33 6.31
C THR A 75 6.34 11.13 5.05
N VAL A 76 5.09 10.69 5.22
CA VAL A 76 4.16 10.40 4.14
C VAL A 76 2.84 11.12 4.34
N ARG A 77 2.28 11.58 3.24
CA ARG A 77 0.95 12.20 3.18
C ARG A 77 -0.09 11.28 2.55
N THR A 78 0.36 10.23 1.87
CA THR A 78 -0.48 9.35 1.08
C THR A 78 -0.10 7.92 1.35
N LEU A 79 -1.13 7.09 1.48
CA LEU A 79 -0.98 5.65 1.51
C LEU A 79 -1.82 5.05 0.39
N ALA A 80 -1.28 4.06 -0.29
CA ALA A 80 -2.02 3.26 -1.26
C ALA A 80 -1.93 1.79 -0.87
N ILE A 81 -3.08 1.12 -0.81
CA ILE A 81 -3.16 -0.33 -0.62
C ILE A 81 -3.54 -0.93 -1.96
N CYS A 82 -2.63 -1.66 -2.57
CA CYS A 82 -2.82 -2.30 -3.85
C CYS A 82 -3.17 -3.78 -3.68
N PHE A 83 -4.23 -4.20 -4.35
CA PHE A 83 -4.70 -5.57 -4.44
C PHE A 83 -4.28 -6.10 -5.80
N GLU A 84 -3.52 -7.19 -5.81
CA GLU A 84 -2.90 -7.67 -7.05
C GLU A 84 -3.84 -8.49 -7.94
N LYS A 85 -5.08 -8.76 -7.51
CA LYS A 85 -6.07 -9.49 -8.31
C LYS A 85 -7.44 -8.81 -8.29
N GLY A 86 -8.09 -8.76 -9.46
CA GLY A 86 -9.48 -8.32 -9.58
C GLY A 86 -10.46 -9.22 -8.82
N ALA A 87 -10.13 -10.51 -8.65
CA ALA A 87 -10.89 -11.45 -7.82
C ALA A 87 -10.93 -11.06 -6.33
N ASP A 88 -10.03 -10.20 -5.85
CA ASP A 88 -9.98 -9.77 -4.46
C ASP A 88 -10.97 -8.61 -4.16
N TRP A 89 -11.98 -8.39 -5.04
CA TRP A 89 -12.97 -7.31 -4.87
C TRP A 89 -13.72 -7.38 -3.53
N GLU A 90 -14.09 -8.56 -3.05
CA GLU A 90 -14.77 -8.69 -1.77
C GLU A 90 -13.92 -8.16 -0.61
N GLN A 91 -12.61 -8.39 -0.67
CA GLN A 91 -11.62 -7.90 0.30
C GLN A 91 -11.49 -6.37 0.21
N VAL A 92 -11.44 -5.82 -1.01
CA VAL A 92 -11.43 -4.37 -1.24
C VAL A 92 -12.69 -3.73 -0.66
N ALA A 93 -13.87 -4.27 -0.96
CA ALA A 93 -15.15 -3.77 -0.47
C ALA A 93 -15.26 -3.87 1.06
N LYS A 94 -14.77 -4.97 1.66
CA LYS A 94 -14.71 -5.15 3.12
C LYS A 94 -13.82 -4.11 3.78
N LEU A 95 -12.63 -3.86 3.23
CA LEU A 95 -11.73 -2.84 3.75
C LEU A 95 -12.34 -1.43 3.58
N TYR A 96 -12.92 -1.13 2.41
CA TYR A 96 -13.59 0.14 2.15
C TYR A 96 -14.73 0.39 3.15
N ALA A 97 -15.60 -0.59 3.40
CA ALA A 97 -16.64 -0.50 4.42
C ALA A 97 -16.06 -0.34 5.84
N GLY A 98 -14.93 -0.99 6.11
CA GLY A 98 -14.18 -0.85 7.36
C GLY A 98 -13.74 0.58 7.65
N THR A 99 -13.29 1.31 6.64
CA THR A 99 -12.92 2.74 6.79
C THR A 99 -14.09 3.59 7.28
N GLN A 100 -15.28 3.36 6.72
CA GLN A 100 -16.50 4.05 7.13
C GLN A 100 -16.92 3.66 8.55
N ALA A 101 -16.81 2.38 8.91
CA ALA A 101 -17.12 1.90 10.27
C ALA A 101 -16.20 2.53 11.33
N MET A 102 -14.95 2.86 10.97
CA MET A 102 -14.04 3.60 11.84
C MET A 102 -14.25 5.11 11.84
N ALA A 103 -15.23 5.61 11.07
CA ALA A 103 -15.48 7.03 10.82
C ALA A 103 -14.27 7.75 10.22
N LEU A 104 -13.51 7.06 9.35
CA LEU A 104 -12.50 7.68 8.50
C LEU A 104 -13.15 8.20 7.22
N PRO A 105 -12.63 9.31 6.64
CA PRO A 105 -12.89 9.66 5.26
C PRO A 105 -12.72 8.49 4.31
N ALA A 106 -13.63 8.37 3.35
CA ALA A 106 -13.60 7.30 2.38
C ALA A 106 -12.36 7.45 1.46
N PRO A 107 -11.55 6.40 1.28
CA PRO A 107 -10.42 6.44 0.35
C PRO A 107 -10.91 6.51 -1.10
N ALA A 108 -10.09 7.03 -2.01
CA ALA A 108 -10.40 6.87 -3.43
C ALA A 108 -10.13 5.42 -3.86
N LEU A 109 -11.06 4.85 -4.64
CA LEU A 109 -10.89 3.53 -5.25
C LEU A 109 -10.44 3.70 -6.69
N ALA A 110 -9.40 2.96 -7.07
CA ALA A 110 -8.94 2.87 -8.46
C ALA A 110 -8.81 1.43 -8.92
N VAL A 111 -9.01 1.22 -10.21
CA VAL A 111 -8.53 0.02 -10.91
C VAL A 111 -7.11 0.28 -11.39
N SER A 112 -6.22 -0.69 -11.21
CA SER A 112 -4.79 -0.54 -11.51
C SER A 112 -4.47 -0.59 -13.01
N GLY A 113 -5.40 -1.06 -13.85
CA GLY A 113 -5.16 -1.35 -15.25
C GLY A 113 -4.33 -2.61 -15.49
N ILE A 114 -3.64 -3.17 -14.48
CA ILE A 114 -2.81 -4.36 -14.61
C ILE A 114 -3.55 -5.59 -14.10
N SER A 115 -3.78 -5.65 -12.79
CA SER A 115 -4.11 -6.93 -12.15
C SER A 115 -5.17 -6.83 -11.07
N GLY A 116 -5.39 -5.68 -10.44
CA GLY A 116 -6.47 -5.50 -9.46
C GLY A 116 -6.77 -4.05 -9.11
N TYR A 117 -7.01 -3.79 -7.83
CA TYR A 117 -7.50 -2.49 -7.32
C TYR A 117 -6.47 -1.76 -6.48
N GLN A 118 -6.70 -0.48 -6.24
CA GLN A 118 -5.92 0.36 -5.35
C GLN A 118 -6.84 1.22 -4.51
N LEU A 119 -6.64 1.24 -3.19
CA LEU A 119 -7.29 2.17 -2.26
C LEU A 119 -6.31 3.25 -1.85
N TRP A 120 -6.66 4.50 -2.15
CA TRP A 120 -5.81 5.68 -1.92
C TRP A 120 -6.32 6.51 -0.75
N PHE A 121 -5.50 6.60 0.29
CA PHE A 121 -5.76 7.37 1.49
C PHE A 121 -4.95 8.67 1.45
N SER A 122 -5.61 9.79 1.70
CA SER A 122 -4.99 11.11 1.81
C SER A 122 -4.94 11.53 3.27
N LEU A 123 -3.82 12.10 3.73
CA LEU A 123 -3.65 12.66 5.07
C LEU A 123 -3.52 14.18 4.98
N VAL A 124 -4.13 14.91 5.92
CA VAL A 124 -3.96 16.37 6.02
C VAL A 124 -2.52 16.70 6.42
N ASP A 125 -2.05 16.07 7.50
CA ASP A 125 -0.71 16.28 8.05
C ASP A 125 0.16 15.06 7.74
N PRO A 126 1.38 15.25 7.19
CA PRO A 126 2.30 14.14 6.98
C PRO A 126 2.66 13.43 8.29
N ILE A 127 2.71 12.10 8.25
CA ILE A 127 3.06 11.25 9.40
C ILE A 127 4.34 10.46 9.12
N PRO A 128 5.07 9.99 10.14
CA PRO A 128 6.20 9.08 9.94
C PRO A 128 5.79 7.80 9.21
N VAL A 129 6.63 7.31 8.30
CA VAL A 129 6.38 6.05 7.54
C VAL A 129 6.03 4.88 8.46
N VAL A 130 6.70 4.78 9.62
CA VAL A 130 6.44 3.71 10.60
C VAL A 130 4.99 3.74 11.12
N GLN A 131 4.40 4.93 11.33
CA GLN A 131 3.00 5.04 11.75
C GLN A 131 2.04 4.65 10.62
N ALA A 132 2.38 5.01 9.38
CA ALA A 132 1.62 4.61 8.20
C ALA A 132 1.58 3.08 8.03
N GLN A 133 2.71 2.40 8.25
CA GLN A 133 2.77 0.94 8.23
C GLN A 133 1.99 0.30 9.38
N GLN A 134 2.10 0.82 10.60
CA GLN A 134 1.32 0.31 11.73
C GLN A 134 -0.17 0.39 11.46
N PHE A 135 -0.62 1.48 10.84
CA PHE A 135 -2.00 1.65 10.40
C PHE A 135 -2.39 0.61 9.34
N PHE A 136 -1.56 0.41 8.31
CA PHE A 136 -1.78 -0.62 7.29
C PHE A 136 -1.87 -2.03 7.88
N TYR A 137 -0.90 -2.44 8.70
CA TYR A 137 -0.91 -3.77 9.28
C TYR A 137 -2.12 -3.98 10.21
N GLY A 138 -2.52 -2.94 10.94
CA GLY A 138 -3.74 -2.96 11.74
C GLY A 138 -4.99 -3.15 10.87
N LEU A 139 -5.12 -2.40 9.78
CA LEU A 139 -6.22 -2.53 8.81
C LEU A 139 -6.27 -3.94 8.21
N SER A 140 -5.11 -4.45 7.79
CA SER A 140 -4.99 -5.77 7.18
C SER A 140 -5.36 -6.87 8.17
N ARG A 141 -4.93 -6.78 9.44
CA ARG A 141 -5.35 -7.74 10.47
C ARG A 141 -6.85 -7.69 10.74
N GLN A 142 -7.42 -6.50 10.88
CA GLN A 142 -8.83 -6.38 11.26
C GLN A 142 -9.80 -6.72 10.13
N TYR A 143 -9.50 -6.32 8.90
CA TYR A 143 -10.43 -6.43 7.76
C TYR A 143 -10.00 -7.47 6.73
N LEU A 144 -8.72 -7.80 6.64
CA LEU A 144 -8.14 -8.68 5.61
C LEU A 144 -7.51 -9.96 6.18
N ALA A 145 -7.90 -10.39 7.39
CA ALA A 145 -7.38 -11.60 8.04
C ALA A 145 -7.43 -12.86 7.16
N ASP A 146 -8.44 -12.96 6.28
CA ASP A 146 -8.67 -14.10 5.39
C ASP A 146 -7.89 -13.99 4.05
N THR A 147 -7.10 -12.93 3.87
CA THR A 147 -6.35 -12.65 2.64
C THR A 147 -4.87 -12.98 2.83
N ASP A 148 -4.29 -13.72 1.88
CA ASP A 148 -2.84 -13.90 1.84
C ASP A 148 -2.17 -12.52 1.72
N LEU A 149 -1.49 -12.07 2.77
CA LEU A 149 -0.80 -10.77 2.79
C LEU A 149 0.19 -10.60 1.63
N CYS A 150 0.71 -11.71 1.09
CA CYS A 150 1.56 -11.73 -0.10
C CYS A 150 0.87 -11.22 -1.38
N ARG A 151 -0.45 -11.02 -1.38
CA ARG A 151 -1.24 -10.47 -2.51
C ARG A 151 -1.57 -8.98 -2.33
N LEU A 152 -1.13 -8.40 -1.22
CA LEU A 152 -1.35 -7.01 -0.88
C LEU A 152 -0.02 -6.29 -0.91
N ARG A 153 0.03 -5.19 -1.65
CA ARG A 153 1.17 -4.27 -1.61
C ARG A 153 0.75 -2.99 -0.94
N CYS A 154 1.44 -2.61 0.12
CA CYS A 154 1.29 -1.29 0.73
C CYS A 154 2.34 -0.34 0.14
N CYS A 155 1.93 0.88 -0.19
CA CYS A 155 2.83 1.96 -0.55
C CYS A 155 2.54 3.14 0.38
N PRO A 156 3.53 3.69 1.10
CA PRO A 156 4.92 3.24 1.14
C PRO A 156 5.09 1.91 1.92
N ASP A 157 6.06 1.11 1.52
CA ASP A 157 6.62 0.05 2.35
C ASP A 157 8.09 0.37 2.68
N ILE A 158 8.58 -0.09 3.84
CA ILE A 158 9.99 0.06 4.22
C ILE A 158 10.72 -1.14 3.63
N PRO A 159 11.70 -0.95 2.73
CA PRO A 159 12.48 -2.03 2.19
C PRO A 159 13.14 -2.85 3.29
N GLY A 160 13.25 -4.16 3.08
CA GLY A 160 14.33 -4.93 3.67
C GLY A 160 15.70 -4.42 3.18
N ILE A 161 16.75 -5.18 3.42
CA ILE A 161 18.15 -4.78 3.14
C ILE A 161 18.41 -4.48 1.63
N ASP A 162 17.44 -4.70 0.73
CA ASP A 162 17.42 -4.35 -0.69
C ASP A 162 16.69 -3.02 -1.00
N ASN A 163 17.23 -1.94 -0.44
CA ASN A 163 17.27 -0.57 -0.97
C ASN A 163 16.13 -0.02 -1.90
N SER A 164 15.37 0.93 -1.32
CA SER A 164 14.73 2.13 -1.92
C SER A 164 13.45 2.09 -2.77
N LEU A 165 12.90 0.96 -3.22
CA LEU A 165 11.90 1.00 -4.31
C LEU A 165 10.42 0.88 -3.91
N SER A 166 10.10 0.51 -2.67
CA SER A 166 8.70 0.29 -2.23
C SER A 166 7.92 1.56 -1.86
N CYS A 167 8.50 2.74 -2.12
CA CYS A 167 7.89 4.05 -1.85
C CYS A 167 7.26 4.71 -3.08
N LEU A 168 7.55 4.19 -4.28
CA LEU A 168 7.09 4.72 -5.55
C LEU A 168 5.83 3.98 -6.02
N ILE A 169 4.87 4.72 -6.59
CA ILE A 169 3.64 4.17 -7.15
C ILE A 169 3.27 4.92 -8.44
N ASP A 170 2.77 4.19 -9.44
CA ASP A 170 2.21 4.80 -10.66
C ASP A 170 0.99 5.67 -10.32
N LEU A 171 0.91 6.84 -10.95
CA LEU A 171 -0.28 7.68 -10.87
C LEU A 171 -1.45 7.07 -11.64
N VAL A 172 -2.64 7.40 -11.15
CA VAL A 172 -3.91 7.10 -11.79
C VAL A 172 -4.53 8.44 -12.22
N PRO A 173 -5.09 8.56 -13.43
CA PRO A 173 -5.12 7.57 -14.52
C PRO A 173 -3.80 7.43 -15.29
N ALA A 174 -3.53 6.23 -15.79
CA ALA A 174 -2.41 5.94 -16.69
C ALA A 174 -2.74 4.76 -17.60
N PHE A 175 -2.15 4.72 -18.79
CA PHE A 175 -2.28 3.59 -19.71
C PHE A 175 -1.23 2.52 -19.41
N GLN A 176 -1.68 1.27 -19.25
CA GLN A 176 -0.84 0.11 -19.01
C GLN A 176 -0.60 -0.64 -20.33
N GLU A 177 0.59 -0.50 -20.90
CA GLU A 177 0.92 -1.14 -22.18
C GLU A 177 0.86 -2.67 -22.12
N ALA A 178 1.27 -3.27 -21.01
CA ALA A 178 1.30 -4.73 -20.84
C ALA A 178 -0.09 -5.38 -20.96
N THR A 179 -1.13 -4.68 -20.54
CA THR A 179 -2.52 -5.17 -20.52
C THR A 179 -3.42 -4.42 -21.50
N GLN A 180 -2.91 -3.40 -22.18
CA GLN A 180 -3.66 -2.49 -23.06
C GLN A 180 -4.89 -1.88 -22.36
N ARG A 181 -4.76 -1.58 -21.07
CA ARG A 181 -5.85 -1.05 -20.24
C ARG A 181 -5.44 0.19 -19.48
N TRP A 182 -6.41 1.05 -19.24
CA TRP A 182 -6.24 2.24 -18.42
C TRP A 182 -6.52 1.93 -16.96
N SER A 183 -5.65 2.42 -16.09
CA SER A 183 -5.98 2.65 -14.69
C SER A 183 -6.92 3.85 -14.58
N ALA A 184 -7.85 3.82 -13.63
CA ALA A 184 -8.80 4.90 -13.41
C ALA A 184 -9.37 4.84 -12.00
N PHE A 185 -9.69 6.01 -11.44
CA PHE A 185 -10.56 6.10 -10.26
C PHE A 185 -11.98 5.73 -10.66
N ILE A 186 -12.63 4.94 -9.81
CA ILE A 186 -13.97 4.42 -10.03
C ILE A 186 -14.83 4.63 -8.77
N ASP A 187 -16.14 4.68 -8.97
CA ASP A 187 -17.08 4.62 -7.87
C ASP A 187 -17.02 3.22 -7.20
N PRO A 188 -17.01 3.13 -5.85
CA PRO A 188 -17.00 1.85 -5.14
C PRO A 188 -18.15 0.91 -5.51
N GLY A 189 -19.31 1.44 -5.88
CA GLY A 189 -20.46 0.65 -6.34
C GLY A 189 -20.23 -0.05 -7.68
N LEU A 190 -19.21 0.35 -8.44
CA LEU A 190 -18.86 -0.24 -9.74
C LEU A 190 -17.73 -1.27 -9.66
N GLY A 191 -17.10 -1.46 -8.50
CA GLY A 191 -15.89 -2.27 -8.40
C GLY A 191 -16.07 -3.71 -8.86
N SER A 192 -17.21 -4.36 -8.60
CA SER A 192 -17.46 -5.74 -9.03
C SER A 192 -17.43 -5.95 -10.55
N LEU A 193 -17.57 -4.90 -11.35
CA LEU A 193 -17.49 -4.97 -12.81
C LEU A 193 -16.07 -5.22 -13.33
N PHE A 194 -15.06 -5.02 -12.48
CA PHE A 194 -13.63 -5.08 -12.86
C PHE A 194 -12.92 -6.33 -12.31
N ILE A 195 -13.69 -7.33 -11.87
CA ILE A 195 -13.15 -8.57 -11.29
C ILE A 195 -12.29 -9.35 -12.29
N ASP A 196 -12.85 -9.59 -13.49
CA ASP A 196 -12.15 -10.32 -14.55
C ASP A 196 -11.22 -9.39 -15.34
N GLU A 197 -11.60 -8.11 -15.40
CA GLU A 197 -10.97 -7.12 -16.25
C GLU A 197 -10.61 -5.84 -15.47
N PRO A 198 -9.47 -5.80 -14.76
CA PRO A 198 -9.15 -4.76 -13.78
C PRO A 198 -8.63 -3.46 -14.41
N GLY A 199 -9.33 -2.92 -15.42
CA GLY A 199 -8.99 -1.66 -16.09
C GLY A 199 -9.98 -1.29 -17.21
N LEU A 200 -9.89 -0.06 -17.71
CA LEU A 200 -10.73 0.42 -18.81
C LEU A 200 -10.07 0.19 -20.17
N GLU A 201 -10.85 -0.17 -21.19
CA GLU A 201 -10.35 -0.26 -22.58
C GLU A 201 -10.18 1.11 -23.24
N MET A 202 -10.95 2.10 -22.78
CA MET A 202 -10.96 3.45 -23.32
C MET A 202 -10.30 4.44 -22.36
N VAL A 203 -9.81 5.54 -22.91
CA VAL A 203 -9.28 6.66 -22.11
C VAL A 203 -10.33 7.14 -21.11
N PRO A 204 -9.99 7.25 -19.81
CA PRO A 204 -10.93 7.75 -18.82
C PRO A 204 -11.25 9.23 -19.05
N ASN A 205 -12.46 9.64 -18.69
CA ASN A 205 -12.87 11.03 -18.78
C ASN A 205 -12.18 11.86 -17.68
N MET A 206 -11.27 12.76 -18.05
CA MET A 206 -10.48 13.55 -17.09
C MET A 206 -11.33 14.43 -16.17
N ALA A 207 -12.44 15.00 -16.66
CA ALA A 207 -13.35 15.77 -15.82
C ALA A 207 -14.05 14.88 -14.80
N GLY A 208 -14.56 13.72 -15.24
CA GLY A 208 -15.19 12.73 -14.35
C GLY A 208 -14.20 12.17 -13.31
N GLN A 209 -12.94 11.96 -13.69
CA GLN A 209 -11.89 11.56 -12.75
C GLN A 209 -11.66 12.65 -11.68
N ALA A 210 -11.62 13.92 -12.09
CA ALA A 210 -11.50 15.04 -11.16
C ALA A 210 -12.72 15.15 -10.23
N ASP A 211 -13.93 14.95 -10.75
CA ASP A 211 -15.17 15.00 -9.97
C ASP A 211 -15.23 13.89 -8.91
N ILE A 212 -14.76 12.67 -9.23
CA ILE A 212 -14.62 11.58 -8.25
C ILE A 212 -13.67 12.00 -7.12
N LEU A 213 -12.51 12.54 -7.45
CA LEU A 213 -11.52 12.97 -6.47
C LEU A 213 -11.98 14.20 -5.66
N ALA A 214 -12.74 15.11 -6.25
CA ALA A 214 -13.31 16.27 -5.55
C ALA A 214 -14.23 15.85 -4.39
N GLY A 215 -14.86 14.67 -4.48
CA GLY A 215 -15.66 14.07 -3.41
C GLY A 215 -14.86 13.36 -2.32
N VAL A 216 -13.53 13.26 -2.45
CA VAL A 216 -12.64 12.58 -1.51
C VAL A 216 -12.03 13.59 -0.54
N ASP A 217 -12.05 13.23 0.75
CA ASP A 217 -11.53 14.03 1.85
C ASP A 217 -10.22 13.46 2.40
N SER A 218 -9.33 14.35 2.86
CA SER A 218 -8.12 13.97 3.58
C SER A 218 -8.43 13.64 5.05
N ILE A 219 -7.82 12.58 5.56
CA ILE A 219 -7.89 12.16 6.97
C ILE A 219 -7.16 13.18 7.84
N LYS A 220 -7.87 13.69 8.85
CA LYS A 220 -7.30 14.61 9.84
C LYS A 220 -6.45 13.83 10.85
N ALA A 221 -5.41 14.46 11.40
CA ALA A 221 -4.52 13.83 12.37
C ALA A 221 -5.26 13.19 13.56
N GLY A 222 -6.29 13.87 14.09
CA GLY A 222 -7.10 13.34 15.19
C GLY A 222 -7.91 12.09 14.82
N ASP A 223 -8.40 12.00 13.58
CA ASP A 223 -9.19 10.85 13.11
C ASP A 223 -8.26 9.66 12.86
N PHE A 224 -7.10 9.92 12.26
CA PHE A 224 -6.05 8.92 12.06
C PHE A 224 -5.57 8.32 13.38
N GLN A 225 -5.22 9.14 14.38
CA GLN A 225 -4.76 8.66 15.69
C GLN A 225 -5.83 7.80 16.38
N ARG A 226 -7.11 8.21 16.33
CA ARG A 226 -8.21 7.40 16.90
C ARG A 226 -8.35 6.05 16.20
N ALA A 227 -8.25 6.01 14.88
CA ALA A 227 -8.29 4.75 14.13
C ALA A 227 -7.09 3.86 14.47
N LEU A 228 -5.88 4.43 14.49
CA LEU A 228 -4.66 3.69 14.85
C LEU A 228 -4.74 3.09 16.25
N SER A 229 -5.22 3.83 17.25
CA SER A 229 -5.40 3.29 18.61
C SER A 229 -6.43 2.15 18.65
N ARG A 230 -7.53 2.25 17.90
CA ARG A 230 -8.53 1.17 17.80
C ARG A 230 -7.93 -0.10 17.21
N LEU A 231 -7.13 0.03 16.15
CA LEU A 231 -6.45 -1.08 15.49
C LEU A 231 -5.42 -1.76 16.42
N GLN A 232 -4.73 -1.00 17.28
CA GLN A 232 -3.78 -1.54 18.25
C GLN A 232 -4.45 -2.24 19.46
N VAL A 233 -5.62 -1.79 19.90
CA VAL A 233 -6.36 -2.43 21.00
C VAL A 233 -6.90 -3.80 20.57
N ALA A 234 -7.31 -3.93 19.31
CA ALA A 234 -7.75 -5.22 18.75
C ALA A 234 -6.64 -6.28 18.84
N ASP A 235 -5.38 -5.92 18.60
CA ASP A 235 -4.22 -6.83 18.76
C ASP A 235 -4.03 -7.29 20.21
N SER A 236 -4.31 -6.42 21.17
CA SER A 236 -4.11 -6.73 22.59
C SER A 236 -5.22 -7.62 23.17
N SER A 237 -6.43 -7.55 22.60
CA SER A 237 -7.59 -8.32 23.07
C SER A 237 -7.57 -9.77 22.58
N ASP A 238 -6.99 -10.05 21.41
CA ASP A 238 -6.81 -11.42 20.91
C ASP A 238 -5.70 -12.18 21.70
N ALA A 239 -4.84 -11.44 22.40
CA ALA A 239 -3.86 -12.00 23.34
C ALA A 239 -4.44 -12.27 24.75
N GLN A 240 -5.68 -11.88 25.05
CA GLN A 240 -6.33 -12.13 26.35
C GLN A 240 -7.39 -13.24 26.24
N ILE A 241 -6.93 -14.49 26.24
CA ILE A 241 -7.77 -15.64 26.57
C ILE A 241 -8.27 -15.47 28.01
N PRO A 242 -9.58 -15.60 28.30
CA PRO A 242 -10.05 -15.58 29.67
C PRO A 242 -9.57 -16.86 30.36
N GLU A 243 -8.71 -16.72 31.36
CA GLU A 243 -8.41 -17.81 32.30
C GLU A 243 -9.72 -18.22 33.00
N ARG A 244 -10.40 -19.23 32.43
CA ARG A 244 -11.44 -19.96 33.14
C ARG A 244 -10.75 -20.79 34.21
N SER A 245 -10.82 -20.30 35.44
CA SER A 245 -10.47 -21.07 36.62
C SER A 245 -11.33 -22.34 36.67
N SER A 246 -10.72 -23.52 36.48
CA SER A 246 -11.16 -24.79 37.06
C SER A 246 -10.18 -25.93 36.79
N GLY A 247 -9.45 -26.34 37.84
CA GLY A 247 -9.26 -27.75 38.22
C GLY A 247 -8.44 -28.70 37.33
N MET A 248 -7.15 -28.84 37.68
CA MET A 248 -6.37 -30.09 37.86
C MET A 248 -6.31 -31.17 36.75
N THR A 249 -5.05 -31.47 36.40
CA THR A 249 -4.45 -32.68 35.76
C THR A 249 -4.68 -32.97 34.27
N GLY A 250 -3.60 -32.83 33.49
CA GLY A 250 -3.43 -33.39 32.16
C GLY A 250 -2.20 -32.82 31.46
N GLU A 251 -1.07 -33.54 31.52
CA GLU A 251 0.12 -33.29 30.70
C GLU A 251 -0.20 -33.32 29.20
N GLY A 252 0.30 -32.33 28.45
CA GLY A 252 0.19 -32.30 26.99
C GLY A 252 0.75 -31.03 26.36
N ALA A 253 2.03 -31.09 25.97
CA ALA A 253 2.73 -30.33 24.93
C ALA A 253 2.37 -28.85 24.72
N GLY A 254 3.22 -27.96 25.26
CA GLY A 254 3.08 -26.51 25.16
C GLY A 254 3.18 -25.97 23.73
N ALA A 255 2.15 -25.24 23.32
CA ALA A 255 2.23 -24.26 22.26
C ALA A 255 2.94 -23.02 22.84
N HIS A 256 4.20 -22.80 22.44
CA HIS A 256 4.93 -21.59 22.81
C HIS A 256 4.37 -20.40 22.02
N HIS A 257 3.48 -19.65 22.68
CA HIS A 257 3.11 -18.30 22.28
C HIS A 257 4.33 -17.38 22.47
N MET A 258 5.01 -17.07 21.37
CA MET A 258 6.23 -16.26 21.33
C MET A 258 5.91 -14.79 21.54
N THR A 259 5.74 -14.40 22.81
CA THR A 259 5.73 -13.00 23.23
C THR A 259 7.15 -12.42 23.11
N GLY A 260 7.29 -11.25 22.49
CA GLY A 260 8.55 -10.62 22.06
C GLY A 260 9.52 -10.15 23.17
N HIS A 261 9.60 -10.84 24.30
CA HIS A 261 10.46 -10.47 25.44
C HIS A 261 11.42 -11.57 25.93
N GLN A 262 11.47 -12.75 25.28
CA GLN A 262 12.28 -13.88 25.78
C GLN A 262 13.67 -14.02 25.14
N TYR A 263 13.96 -13.30 24.05
CA TYR A 263 15.22 -13.42 23.33
C TYR A 263 16.18 -12.29 23.72
N ARG A 264 17.31 -12.65 24.32
CA ARG A 264 18.35 -11.70 24.78
C ARG A 264 19.20 -11.17 23.62
N ASP A 265 19.20 -11.85 22.48
CA ASP A 265 19.95 -11.48 21.29
C ASP A 265 19.24 -11.98 20.00
N PRO A 266 19.42 -11.30 18.85
CA PRO A 266 18.77 -11.66 17.60
C PRO A 266 19.15 -13.04 17.05
N GLU A 267 20.34 -13.56 17.38
CA GLU A 267 20.82 -14.87 16.91
C GLU A 267 20.01 -15.99 17.55
N SER A 268 19.78 -15.91 18.86
CA SER A 268 18.95 -16.85 19.63
C SER A 268 17.52 -16.92 19.10
N PHE A 269 16.95 -15.79 18.69
CA PHE A 269 15.62 -15.75 18.07
C PHE A 269 15.61 -16.50 16.73
N LEU A 270 16.54 -16.16 15.83
CA LEU A 270 16.63 -16.78 14.51
C LEU A 270 16.91 -18.29 14.59
N MET A 271 17.70 -18.73 15.56
CA MET A 271 17.96 -20.14 15.81
C MET A 271 16.69 -20.90 16.22
N VAL A 272 15.82 -20.29 17.04
CA VAL A 272 14.54 -20.92 17.39
C VAL A 272 13.60 -20.93 16.18
N VAL A 273 13.49 -19.83 15.44
CA VAL A 273 12.66 -19.76 14.22
C VAL A 273 13.09 -20.80 13.19
N MET A 274 14.40 -20.97 12.95
CA MET A 274 14.94 -21.96 12.01
C MET A 274 14.57 -23.40 12.39
N ASN A 275 14.58 -23.71 13.69
CA ASN A 275 14.38 -25.06 14.22
C ASN A 275 12.92 -25.39 14.59
N ASP A 276 12.02 -24.42 14.55
CA ASP A 276 10.61 -24.62 14.89
C ASP A 276 9.84 -25.29 13.72
N PRO A 277 9.33 -26.53 13.90
CA PRO A 277 8.55 -27.21 12.86
C PRO A 277 7.17 -26.60 12.60
N ALA A 278 6.63 -25.79 13.53
CA ALA A 278 5.39 -25.06 13.34
C ALA A 278 5.58 -23.79 12.49
N CYS A 279 6.83 -23.33 12.30
CA CYS A 279 7.13 -22.16 11.47
C CYS A 279 7.17 -22.53 9.98
N HIS A 280 6.63 -21.65 9.13
CA HIS A 280 6.59 -21.87 7.67
C HIS A 280 8.00 -22.04 7.10
N LEU A 281 8.19 -22.98 6.17
CA LEU A 281 9.50 -23.35 5.63
C LEU A 281 10.29 -22.14 5.10
N THR A 282 9.62 -21.19 4.46
CA THR A 282 10.23 -19.95 3.98
C THR A 282 10.87 -19.15 5.11
N HIS A 283 10.19 -18.95 6.24
CA HIS A 283 10.74 -18.22 7.39
C HIS A 283 11.93 -18.97 8.02
N ARG A 284 11.89 -20.30 8.01
CA ARG A 284 13.01 -21.15 8.47
C ARG A 284 14.23 -21.01 7.58
N ILE A 285 14.03 -20.93 6.25
CA ILE A 285 15.10 -20.71 5.27
C ILE A 285 15.69 -19.30 5.42
N GLU A 286 14.86 -18.28 5.61
CA GLU A 286 15.35 -16.90 5.81
C GLU A 286 16.11 -16.75 7.13
N ALA A 287 15.64 -17.39 8.21
CA ALA A 287 16.38 -17.43 9.47
C ALA A 287 17.74 -18.15 9.30
N ALA A 288 17.79 -19.25 8.56
CA ALA A 288 19.03 -19.95 8.25
C ALA A 288 20.01 -19.06 7.46
N LYS A 289 19.53 -18.34 6.43
CA LYS A 289 20.35 -17.41 5.64
C LYS A 289 20.94 -16.29 6.50
N ALA A 290 20.14 -15.72 7.39
CA ALA A 290 20.58 -14.65 8.30
C ALA A 290 21.67 -15.13 9.30
N LEU A 291 21.71 -16.43 9.62
CA LEU A 291 22.70 -17.03 10.51
C LEU A 291 24.02 -17.42 9.81
N LEU A 292 24.04 -17.55 8.47
CA LEU A 292 25.24 -17.95 7.70
C LEU A 292 26.50 -17.08 7.95
N PRO A 293 26.41 -15.76 8.14
CA PRO A 293 27.58 -14.92 8.44
C PRO A 293 28.22 -15.22 9.81
N TYR A 294 27.42 -15.74 10.76
CA TYR A 294 27.83 -15.97 12.15
C TYR A 294 28.38 -17.39 12.37
N ILE A 295 27.90 -18.37 11.60
CA ILE A 295 28.34 -19.78 11.66
C ILE A 295 29.84 -19.95 11.30
N LYS A 296 30.43 -19.01 10.54
CA LYS A 296 31.86 -19.06 10.13
C LYS A 296 32.82 -18.36 11.09
N LYS A 297 32.35 -17.88 12.24
CA LYS A 297 33.18 -17.17 13.23
C LYS A 297 33.38 -17.96 14.52
N THR A 298 33.68 -19.24 14.42
CA THR A 298 34.41 -19.95 15.48
C THR A 298 35.91 -19.74 15.28
N PRO A 299 36.64 -19.12 16.23
CA PRO A 299 38.08 -19.22 16.26
C PRO A 299 38.44 -20.69 16.44
N ASN A 300 39.35 -21.19 15.61
CA ASN A 300 40.01 -22.47 15.82
C ASN A 300 40.66 -22.48 17.22
N PRO A 301 40.56 -23.54 18.03
CA PRO A 301 41.25 -23.63 19.32
C PRO A 301 42.78 -23.53 19.18
#